data_AF-A0A1M3CPK8-F1
#
_entry.id   AF-A0A1M3CPK8-F1
#
_cell.length_a   1.000
_cell.length_b   1.000
_cell.length_c   1.000
_cell.angle_alpha   90.00
_cell.angle_beta   90.00
_cell.angle_gamma   90.00
#
_symmetry.space_group_name_H-M   'P 1'
#
loop_
_entity.id
_entity.type
_entity.pdbx_description
1 polymer ?
#
loop_
_entity_poly.entity_id
_entity_poly.type
_entity_poly.pdbx_seq_one_letter_code
_entity_poly.pdbx_strand_id
1 'polypeptide(L)'
;MNNNPLQAISDLQSWYQQYCDGDWEHNETIRICTIDNPGSRVTIDLEGTDCENKPFQSIENDISEDNWYHCLYEMGNLKAQVDHLI
;
A
#
# COMPACT_ATOMS: atom_id res chain seq x y z
N MET A 1 -2.68 12.84 13.40
CA MET A 1 -2.09 12.72 12.04
C MET A 1 -3.02 13.48 11.11
N ASN A 2 -2.48 14.31 10.21
CA ASN A 2 -3.32 15.01 9.23
C ASN A 2 -3.79 13.99 8.18
N ASN A 3 -5.06 13.61 8.24
CA ASN A 3 -5.66 12.63 7.32
C ASN A 3 -6.08 13.33 6.01
N ASN A 4 -5.14 13.98 5.33
CA ASN A 4 -5.39 14.57 4.01
C ASN A 4 -4.96 13.57 2.92
N PRO A 5 -5.92 13.02 2.13
CA PRO A 5 -5.62 12.05 1.07
C PRO A 5 -4.61 12.57 0.03
N LEU A 6 -4.64 13.86 -0.28
CA LEU A 6 -3.70 14.47 -1.23
C LEU A 6 -2.27 14.48 -0.69
N GLN A 7 -2.12 14.67 0.63
CA GLN A 7 -0.81 14.61 1.26
C GLN A 7 -0.27 13.17 1.25
N ALA A 8 -1.11 12.19 1.58
CA ALA A 8 -0.71 10.78 1.56
C ALA A 8 -0.25 10.32 0.17
N ILE A 9 -0.95 10.75 -0.89
CA ILE A 9 -0.55 10.47 -2.27
C ILE A 9 0.78 11.16 -2.59
N SER A 10 0.95 12.43 -2.21
CA SER A 10 2.20 13.18 -2.42
C SER A 10 3.39 12.53 -1.71
N ASP A 11 3.19 12.02 -0.49
CA ASP A 11 4.22 11.35 0.30
C ASP A 11 4.62 10.02 -0.37
N LEU A 12 3.64 9.24 -0.86
CA LEU A 12 3.89 8.01 -1.61
C LEU A 12 4.65 8.28 -2.92
N GLN A 13 4.29 9.33 -3.66
CA GLN A 13 5.00 9.73 -4.88
C GLN A 13 6.45 10.12 -4.60
N SER A 14 6.66 10.89 -3.52
CA SER A 14 8.00 11.32 -3.11
C SER A 14 8.85 10.14 -2.63
N TRP A 15 8.24 9.17 -1.94
CA TRP A 15 8.89 7.92 -1.54
C TRP A 15 9.29 7.09 -2.76
N TYR A 16 8.38 6.89 -3.72
CA TYR A 16 8.67 6.13 -4.94
C TYR A 16 9.84 6.73 -5.73
N GLN A 17 9.88 8.06 -5.89
CA GLN A 17 10.95 8.77 -6.60
C GLN A 17 12.33 8.61 -5.96
N GLN A 18 12.42 8.35 -4.65
CA GLN A 18 13.72 8.17 -3.98
C GLN A 18 14.43 6.88 -4.36
N TYR A 19 13.68 5.87 -4.82
CA TYR A 19 14.23 4.59 -5.22
C TYR A 19 14.31 4.43 -6.74
N CYS A 20 13.86 5.42 -7.52
CA CYS A 20 14.09 5.44 -8.97
C CYS A 20 15.58 5.70 -9.26
N ASP A 21 16.32 4.62 -9.52
CA ASP A 21 17.77 4.63 -9.75
C ASP A 21 18.19 4.19 -11.17
N GLY A 22 17.22 3.86 -12.03
CA GLY A 22 17.47 3.38 -13.39
C GLY A 22 17.18 1.89 -13.57
N ASP A 23 17.11 1.12 -12.48
CA ASP A 23 16.86 -0.32 -12.49
C ASP A 23 15.64 -0.69 -11.64
N TRP A 24 15.47 -0.09 -10.47
CA TRP A 24 14.41 -0.44 -9.53
C TRP A 24 13.00 -0.10 -10.04
N GLU A 25 12.82 1.00 -10.77
CA GLU A 25 11.52 1.43 -11.29
C GLU A 25 10.94 0.51 -12.38
N HIS A 26 11.79 -0.33 -12.97
CA HIS A 26 11.36 -1.31 -13.96
C HIS A 26 10.62 -2.50 -13.34
N ASN A 27 10.72 -2.66 -12.02
CA ASN A 27 9.93 -3.62 -11.28
C ASN A 27 8.49 -3.11 -11.13
N GLU A 28 7.51 -4.01 -11.19
CA GLU A 28 6.11 -3.69 -10.91
C GLU A 28 5.87 -3.49 -9.41
N THR A 29 6.58 -2.52 -8.82
CA THR A 29 6.67 -2.32 -7.37
C THR A 29 5.33 -1.94 -6.75
N ILE A 30 4.53 -1.10 -7.41
CA ILE A 30 3.19 -0.71 -6.92
C ILE A 30 2.12 -1.26 -7.86
N ARG A 31 1.25 -2.13 -7.34
CA ARG A 31 0.12 -2.72 -8.07
C ARG A 31 -1.19 -2.37 -7.40
N ILE A 32 -2.18 -1.96 -8.20
CA ILE A 32 -3.56 -1.72 -7.76
C ILE A 32 -4.47 -2.62 -8.60
N CYS A 33 -5.26 -3.46 -7.95
CA CYS A 33 -6.23 -4.32 -8.62
C CYS A 33 -7.60 -4.28 -7.94
N THR A 34 -8.64 -4.45 -8.74
CA THR A 34 -9.99 -4.70 -8.23
C THR A 34 -10.13 -6.17 -7.86
N ILE A 35 -10.78 -6.46 -6.75
CA ILE A 35 -11.11 -7.82 -6.32
C ILE A 35 -12.63 -8.04 -6.39
N ASP A 36 -13.06 -9.29 -6.57
CA ASP A 36 -14.48 -9.64 -6.74
C ASP A 36 -15.25 -9.48 -5.41
N ASN A 37 -16.43 -8.81 -5.47
CA ASN A 37 -17.19 -8.18 -4.36
C ASN A 37 -16.54 -6.85 -3.90
N PRO A 38 -17.15 -5.66 -4.08
CA PRO A 38 -16.39 -4.44 -4.38
C PRO A 38 -15.23 -4.22 -3.42
N GLY A 39 -14.04 -4.28 -3.98
CA GLY A 39 -12.82 -4.10 -3.21
C GLY A 39 -11.69 -3.71 -4.13
N SER A 40 -10.71 -3.05 -3.54
CA SER A 40 -9.46 -2.69 -4.19
C SER A 40 -8.32 -3.17 -3.32
N ARG A 41 -7.35 -3.84 -3.94
CA ARG A 41 -6.10 -4.23 -3.31
C ARG A 41 -4.96 -3.44 -3.90
N VAL A 42 -4.16 -2.85 -3.01
CA VAL A 42 -2.88 -2.23 -3.30
C VAL A 42 -1.77 -3.15 -2.78
N THR A 43 -0.79 -3.45 -3.60
CA THR A 43 0.42 -4.17 -3.18
C THR A 43 1.63 -3.31 -3.51
N ILE A 44 2.51 -3.13 -2.53
CA ILE A 44 3.77 -2.41 -2.66
C ILE A 44 4.88 -3.40 -2.30
N ASP A 45 5.71 -3.73 -3.27
CA ASP A 45 6.95 -4.48 -3.04
C ASP A 45 7.98 -3.55 -2.41
N LEU A 46 8.59 -3.98 -1.31
CA LEU A 46 9.57 -3.19 -0.56
C LEU A 46 11.00 -3.69 -0.81
N GLU A 47 11.20 -4.73 -1.64
CA GLU A 47 12.54 -5.19 -2.02
C GLU A 47 13.38 -4.06 -2.62
N GLY A 48 14.63 -3.95 -2.17
CA GLY A 48 15.56 -2.89 -2.57
C GLY A 48 15.29 -1.53 -1.91
N THR A 49 14.31 -1.43 -1.00
CA THR A 49 14.01 -0.18 -0.28
C THR A 49 14.45 -0.25 1.18
N ASP A 50 14.51 0.90 1.85
CA ASP A 50 14.79 0.94 3.29
C ASP A 50 13.70 0.25 4.14
N CYS A 51 12.62 -0.22 3.54
CA CYS A 51 11.50 -0.87 4.20
C CYS A 51 11.49 -2.40 4.06
N GLU A 52 12.33 -3.00 3.20
CA GLU A 52 12.37 -4.45 2.89
C GLU A 52 12.45 -5.37 4.11
N ASN A 53 13.04 -4.91 5.21
CA ASN A 53 13.25 -5.71 6.42
C ASN A 53 12.79 -4.98 7.68
N LYS A 54 11.96 -3.93 7.53
CA LYS A 54 11.43 -3.22 8.68
C LYS A 54 10.28 -4.01 9.30
N PRO A 55 10.23 -4.14 10.64
CA PRO A 55 9.09 -4.75 11.29
C PRO A 55 7.83 -3.94 10.99
N PHE A 56 6.79 -4.62 10.54
CA PHE A 56 5.48 -4.03 10.28
C PHE A 56 4.44 -4.72 11.14
N GLN A 57 3.66 -3.94 11.87
CA GLN A 57 2.50 -4.45 12.59
C GLN A 57 1.30 -4.36 11.68
N SER A 58 0.60 -5.48 11.47
CA SER A 58 -0.65 -5.50 10.71
C SER A 58 -1.66 -4.52 11.32
N ILE A 59 -2.32 -3.77 10.45
CA ILE A 59 -3.34 -2.80 10.84
C ILE A 59 -4.65 -3.27 10.26
N GLU A 60 -5.65 -3.43 11.10
CA GLU A 60 -7.03 -3.71 10.72
C GLU A 60 -7.87 -2.55 11.24
N ASN A 61 -8.62 -1.90 10.36
CA ASN A 61 -9.45 -0.77 10.74
C ASN A 61 -10.81 -0.87 10.06
N ASP A 62 -11.84 -0.97 10.90
CA ASP A 62 -13.23 -0.86 10.51
C ASP A 62 -13.62 0.62 10.55
N ILE A 63 -13.55 1.30 9.40
CA ILE A 63 -13.89 2.74 9.31
C ILE A 63 -15.41 2.92 9.50
N SER A 64 -16.22 1.98 8.97
CA SER A 64 -17.68 1.89 9.13
C SER A 64 -18.20 0.51 8.69
N GLU A 65 -19.49 0.23 8.91
CA GLU A 65 -20.15 -1.03 8.46
C GLU A 65 -19.93 -1.34 6.97
N ASP A 66 -19.82 -0.30 6.13
CA ASP A 66 -19.65 -0.44 4.68
C ASP A 66 -18.23 -0.13 4.18
N ASN A 67 -17.27 0.15 5.05
CA ASN A 67 -15.92 0.56 4.64
C ASN A 67 -14.87 0.09 5.66
N TRP A 68 -14.08 -0.89 5.26
CA TRP A 68 -13.05 -1.49 6.09
C TRP A 68 -11.77 -1.69 5.27
N TYR A 69 -10.62 -1.63 5.95
CA TYR A 69 -9.34 -1.92 5.31
C TYR A 69 -8.40 -2.73 6.20
N HIS A 70 -7.61 -3.58 5.55
CA HIS A 70 -6.55 -4.37 6.16
C HIS A 70 -5.22 -4.04 5.49
N CYS A 71 -4.22 -3.73 6.32
CA CYS A 71 -2.83 -3.60 5.89
C CYS A 71 -2.01 -4.73 6.52
N LEU A 72 -1.35 -5.51 5.67
CA LEU A 72 -0.58 -6.69 6.02
C LEU A 72 0.82 -6.60 5.41
N TYR A 73 1.80 -7.18 6.08
CA TYR A 73 3.17 -7.29 5.57
C TYR A 73 3.57 -8.75 5.46
N GLU A 74 3.95 -9.17 4.27
CA GLU A 74 4.27 -10.56 3.94
C GLU A 74 5.48 -10.61 3.01
N MET A 75 6.58 -11.24 3.44
CA MET A 75 7.74 -11.54 2.59
C MET A 75 8.23 -10.33 1.76
N GLY A 76 8.53 -9.20 2.40
CA GLY A 76 9.00 -8.00 1.69
C GLY A 76 7.88 -7.17 1.04
N ASN A 77 6.64 -7.64 1.04
CA ASN A 77 5.53 -6.96 0.38
C ASN A 77 4.56 -6.38 1.41
N LEU A 78 4.25 -5.09 1.27
CA LEU A 78 3.13 -4.45 1.95
C LEU A 78 1.87 -4.61 1.10
N LYS A 79 0.83 -5.20 1.67
CA LYS A 79 -0.48 -5.37 1.03
C LYS A 79 -1.50 -4.55 1.81
N ALA A 80 -2.23 -3.70 1.11
CA ALA A 80 -3.41 -3.02 1.63
C ALA A 80 -4.63 -3.49 0.84
N GLN A 81 -5.67 -3.93 1.53
CA GLN A 81 -6.94 -4.30 0.93
C GLN A 81 -8.02 -3.40 1.53
N VAL A 82 -8.83 -2.82 0.65
CA VAL A 82 -10.00 -2.02 1.01
C VAL A 82 -11.20 -2.71 0.41
N ASP A 83 -12.19 -2.98 1.24
CA ASP A 83 -13.42 -3.64 0.84
C ASP A 83 -14.61 -2.72 1.13
N HIS A 84 -15.56 -2.71 0.20
CA HIS A 84 -16.78 -1.92 0.25
C HIS A 84 -17.97 -2.86 0.04
N LEU A 85 -18.85 -2.95 1.04
CA LEU A 85 -20.15 -3.59 0.82
C LEU A 85 -21.05 -2.61 0.04
N ILE A 86 -21.62 -3.09 -1.07
CA ILE A 86 -22.75 -2.46 -1.79
C ILE A 86 -24.05 -3.16 -1.42
#